data_AF-A0A7I7QUM8-F1
#
_entry.id   AF-A0A7I7QUM8-F1
#
_cell.length_a   1.000
_cell.length_b   1.000
_cell.length_c   1.000
_cell.angle_alpha   90.00
_cell.angle_beta   90.00
_cell.angle_gamma   90.00
#
_symmetry.space_group_name_H-M   'P 1'
#
loop_
_entity.id
_entity.type
_entity.pdbx_description
1 polymer ?
#
loop_
_entity_poly.entity_id
_entity_poly.type
_entity_poly.pdbx_seq_one_letter_code
_entity_poly.pdbx_strand_id
1 'polypeptide(L)'
;MSATPSPLQPSNPHGTETRSTAPDLNGLPDRLVPEFIAHWVVKTARSAEMISWYGRVFGARVVHEDSKIVFLTWDHESHRLALVKLPPPLRYVFPLARFRRKTYGIDHLAFTFPSLTHLLRTYERLKIAGITPVWSINHGPTTSLYYEDPEGIRLEFQVENFPTAQQTADYFNSREFADNPIGVDTDPDYLLQRLRSGAAESDLLTRGAGTRPGTTPRSNKRAITWKTL
;
A
#
# COMPACT_ATOMS: atom_id res chain seq x y z
N MET A 1 0.94 4.77 39.33
CA MET A 1 -0.24 5.66 39.41
C MET A 1 -1.31 5.04 38.54
N SER A 2 -2.35 4.52 39.19
CA SER A 2 -3.40 3.69 38.60
C SER A 2 -4.37 4.53 37.79
N ALA A 3 -4.68 4.12 36.57
CA ALA A 3 -5.87 4.54 35.85
C ALA A 3 -6.90 3.41 35.95
N THR A 4 -7.93 3.64 36.75
CA THR A 4 -9.09 2.75 36.91
C THR A 4 -9.95 2.77 35.64
N PRO A 5 -10.44 1.64 35.12
CA PRO A 5 -11.43 1.67 34.04
C PRO A 5 -12.80 2.03 34.63
N SER A 6 -13.48 3.00 33.99
CA SER A 6 -14.82 3.45 34.37
C SER A 6 -15.90 2.56 33.75
N PRO A 7 -17.03 2.31 34.44
CA PRO A 7 -18.04 1.34 34.00
C PRO A 7 -19.03 1.92 32.98
N LEU A 8 -19.69 0.99 32.30
CA LEU A 8 -20.59 1.12 31.16
C LEU A 8 -21.73 2.18 31.28
N GLN A 9 -21.98 2.82 30.12
CA GLN A 9 -23.17 3.50 29.56
C GLN A 9 -24.45 3.72 30.39
N PRO A 10 -25.19 4.80 30.06
CA PRO A 10 -26.65 4.77 29.94
C PRO A 10 -27.14 4.89 28.49
N SER A 11 -28.33 4.31 28.29
CA SER A 11 -29.09 4.01 27.08
C SER A 11 -29.59 5.22 26.27
N ASN A 12 -29.60 5.08 24.95
CA ASN A 12 -30.42 5.90 24.05
C ASN A 12 -31.42 4.98 23.31
N PRO A 13 -32.74 5.15 23.48
CA PRO A 13 -33.74 4.41 22.71
C PRO A 13 -34.02 5.15 21.39
N HIS A 14 -34.08 4.41 20.29
CA HIS A 14 -34.42 4.85 18.92
C HIS A 14 -33.28 5.49 18.11
N GLY A 15 -32.48 4.61 17.52
CA GLY A 15 -31.69 4.86 16.33
C GLY A 15 -31.20 3.53 15.80
N THR A 16 -31.78 3.03 14.72
CA THR A 16 -31.33 1.80 14.06
C THR A 16 -30.05 2.08 13.28
N GLU A 17 -28.98 2.43 13.99
CA GLU A 17 -27.63 2.42 13.43
C GLU A 17 -27.13 0.98 13.51
N THR A 18 -26.93 0.38 12.34
CA THR A 18 -26.22 -0.90 12.20
C THR A 18 -24.78 -0.67 12.63
N ARG A 19 -24.54 -0.73 13.94
CA ARG A 19 -23.20 -0.67 14.53
C ARG A 19 -22.43 -1.87 14.01
N SER A 20 -21.48 -1.62 13.11
CA SER A 20 -20.54 -2.62 12.62
C SER A 20 -19.89 -3.31 13.81
N THR A 21 -20.28 -4.57 14.06
CA THR A 21 -19.72 -5.40 15.14
C THR A 21 -18.41 -5.99 14.67
N ALA A 22 -17.41 -5.16 14.43
CA ALA A 22 -16.05 -5.66 14.31
C ALA A 22 -15.71 -6.35 15.64
N PRO A 23 -15.23 -7.60 15.63
CA PRO A 23 -14.88 -8.30 16.87
C PRO A 23 -13.80 -7.50 17.61
N ASP A 24 -14.01 -7.29 18.91
CA ASP A 24 -12.96 -6.73 19.77
C ASP A 24 -11.81 -7.74 19.83
N LEU A 25 -10.72 -7.42 19.13
CA LEU A 25 -9.54 -8.28 19.05
C LEU A 25 -8.90 -8.51 20.43
N ASN A 26 -9.11 -7.61 21.38
CA ASN A 26 -8.65 -7.77 22.76
C ASN A 26 -9.56 -8.68 23.59
N GLY A 27 -10.78 -8.94 23.12
CA GLY A 27 -11.75 -9.86 23.74
C GLY A 27 -11.71 -11.28 23.17
N LEU A 28 -10.84 -11.56 22.20
CA LEU A 28 -10.66 -12.90 21.66
C LEU A 28 -9.92 -13.78 22.69
N PRO A 29 -10.47 -14.94 23.10
CA PRO A 29 -9.75 -15.87 23.95
C PRO A 29 -8.45 -16.29 23.23
N ASP A 30 -7.34 -16.20 23.95
CA ASP A 30 -5.99 -16.62 23.55
C ASP A 30 -5.24 -15.78 22.48
N ARG A 31 -5.81 -14.68 21.95
CA ARG A 31 -5.16 -13.77 20.96
C ARG A 31 -4.45 -14.52 19.81
N LEU A 32 -5.04 -15.62 19.36
CA LEU A 32 -4.50 -16.53 18.34
C LEU A 32 -4.73 -15.99 16.91
N VAL A 33 -4.20 -14.81 16.63
CA VAL A 33 -4.21 -14.23 15.28
C VAL A 33 -2.81 -14.27 14.66
N PRO A 34 -2.68 -14.39 13.33
CA PRO A 34 -1.38 -14.28 12.67
C PRO A 34 -0.70 -12.94 12.98
N GLU A 35 0.62 -12.95 13.21
CA GLU A 35 1.38 -11.75 13.57
C GLU A 35 1.56 -10.79 12.38
N PHE A 36 1.91 -11.34 11.21
CA PHE A 36 2.09 -10.58 9.97
C PHE A 36 1.97 -11.50 8.74
N ILE A 37 1.89 -10.89 7.55
CA ILE A 37 1.95 -11.62 6.27
C ILE A 37 3.40 -12.04 6.03
N ALA A 38 3.70 -13.33 6.15
CA ALA A 38 5.07 -13.84 5.99
C ALA A 38 5.57 -13.71 4.54
N HIS A 39 4.89 -14.35 3.59
CA HIS A 39 5.29 -14.35 2.18
C HIS A 39 4.11 -14.50 1.22
N TRP A 40 4.35 -14.20 -0.05
CA TRP A 40 3.46 -14.60 -1.16
C TRP A 40 4.24 -15.32 -2.26
N VAL A 41 3.51 -16.07 -3.08
CA VAL A 41 4.09 -16.93 -4.10
C VAL A 41 3.58 -16.53 -5.48
N VAL A 42 4.50 -16.38 -6.43
CA VAL A 42 4.19 -16.03 -7.82
C VAL A 42 4.71 -17.12 -8.75
N LYS A 43 3.86 -17.59 -9.67
CA LYS A 43 4.30 -18.42 -10.79
C LYS A 43 4.68 -17.51 -11.96
N THR A 44 5.90 -17.63 -12.48
CA THR A 44 6.42 -16.72 -13.50
C THR A 44 7.30 -17.43 -14.52
N ALA A 45 7.15 -17.07 -15.79
CA ALA A 45 8.06 -17.47 -16.88
C ALA A 45 9.23 -16.48 -17.05
N ARG A 46 9.36 -15.48 -16.16
CA ARG A 46 10.30 -14.36 -16.21
C ARG A 46 11.02 -14.17 -14.87
N SER A 47 11.40 -15.26 -14.22
CA SER A 47 12.00 -15.21 -12.88
C SER A 47 13.22 -14.30 -12.80
N ALA A 48 14.06 -14.25 -13.84
CA ALA A 48 15.22 -13.36 -13.87
C ALA A 48 14.85 -11.86 -13.86
N GLU A 49 13.83 -11.47 -14.63
CA GLU A 49 13.30 -10.10 -14.64
C GLU A 49 12.72 -9.75 -13.26
N MET A 50 11.97 -10.68 -12.66
CA MET A 50 11.39 -10.53 -11.33
C MET A 50 12.45 -10.38 -10.23
N ILE A 51 13.48 -11.24 -10.21
CA ILE A 51 14.60 -11.13 -9.26
C ILE A 51 15.27 -9.77 -9.37
N SER A 52 15.60 -9.33 -10.60
CA SER A 52 16.25 -8.03 -10.82
C SER A 52 15.37 -6.89 -10.35
N TRP A 53 14.08 -6.95 -10.65
CA TRP A 53 13.12 -5.91 -10.27
C TRP A 53 12.94 -5.84 -8.75
N TYR A 54 12.68 -6.95 -8.07
CA TYR A 54 12.54 -6.97 -6.61
C TYR A 54 13.85 -6.63 -5.90
N GLY A 55 15.00 -7.00 -6.47
CA GLY A 55 16.31 -6.54 -5.99
C GLY A 55 16.46 -5.03 -6.05
N ARG A 56 16.02 -4.39 -7.14
CA ARG A 56 16.03 -2.91 -7.24
C ARG A 56 14.96 -2.26 -6.37
N VAL A 57 13.77 -2.82 -6.30
CA VAL A 57 12.63 -2.16 -5.66
C VAL A 57 12.69 -2.28 -4.14
N PHE A 58 12.82 -3.51 -3.64
CA PHE A 58 12.83 -3.82 -2.21
C PHE A 58 14.23 -3.90 -1.60
N GLY A 59 15.29 -3.90 -2.42
CA GLY A 59 16.61 -4.31 -1.94
C GLY A 59 16.66 -5.82 -1.67
N ALA A 60 15.80 -6.60 -2.33
CA ALA A 60 15.69 -8.03 -2.07
C ALA A 60 16.97 -8.78 -2.47
N ARG A 61 17.34 -9.77 -1.67
CA ARG A 61 18.41 -10.74 -1.95
C ARG A 61 17.82 -12.13 -2.13
N VAL A 62 18.44 -12.92 -3.01
CA VAL A 62 18.12 -14.34 -3.18
C VAL A 62 18.67 -15.11 -1.99
N VAL A 63 17.84 -15.92 -1.34
CA VAL A 63 18.27 -16.82 -0.23
C VAL A 63 18.42 -18.27 -0.69
N HIS A 64 17.68 -18.66 -1.72
CA HIS A 64 17.76 -19.97 -2.36
C HIS A 64 17.29 -19.85 -3.81
N GLU A 65 17.94 -20.56 -4.71
CA GLU A 65 17.54 -20.66 -6.11
C GLU A 65 17.90 -22.04 -6.67
N ASP A 66 16.93 -22.69 -7.32
CA ASP A 66 17.15 -23.89 -8.11
C ASP A 66 16.42 -23.82 -9.47
N SER A 67 16.35 -24.94 -10.17
CA SER A 67 15.70 -25.04 -11.50
C SER A 67 14.19 -24.78 -11.49
N LYS A 68 13.52 -24.88 -10.34
CA LYS A 68 12.06 -24.79 -10.18
C LYS A 68 11.62 -23.62 -9.33
N ILE A 69 12.38 -23.19 -8.33
CA ILE A 69 11.95 -22.17 -7.37
C ILE A 69 13.05 -21.19 -6.98
N VAL A 70 12.66 -19.97 -6.62
CA VAL A 70 13.54 -18.93 -6.06
C VAL A 70 12.88 -18.35 -4.81
N PHE A 71 13.65 -18.15 -3.75
CA PHE A 71 13.23 -17.45 -2.56
C PHE A 71 13.99 -16.13 -2.41
N LEU A 72 13.25 -15.05 -2.18
CA LEU A 72 13.75 -13.69 -2.04
C LEU A 72 13.36 -13.14 -0.66
N THR A 73 14.25 -12.40 -0.02
CA THR A 73 13.98 -11.67 1.23
C THR A 73 14.60 -10.27 1.22
N TRP A 74 14.07 -9.33 1.99
CA TRP A 74 14.65 -7.99 2.22
C TRP A 74 14.68 -7.62 3.70
N ASP A 75 14.34 -8.55 4.59
CA ASP A 75 14.40 -8.37 6.04
C ASP A 75 14.82 -9.68 6.73
N HIS A 76 14.44 -9.84 8.00
CA HIS A 76 14.80 -10.99 8.82
C HIS A 76 13.91 -12.22 8.57
N GLU A 77 12.82 -12.08 7.81
CA GLU A 77 11.99 -13.24 7.47
C GLU A 77 12.76 -14.17 6.53
N SER A 78 12.53 -15.48 6.68
CA SER A 78 13.19 -16.54 5.91
C SER A 78 13.12 -16.28 4.40
N HIS A 79 11.95 -15.83 3.94
CA HIS A 79 11.68 -15.32 2.61
C HIS A 79 10.38 -14.53 2.64
N ARG A 80 10.29 -13.48 1.82
CA ARG A 80 9.08 -12.67 1.64
C ARG A 80 8.38 -12.96 0.31
N LEU A 81 9.14 -13.39 -0.69
CA LEU A 81 8.63 -13.71 -2.02
C LEU A 81 9.21 -15.04 -2.50
N ALA A 82 8.33 -15.94 -2.93
CA ALA A 82 8.71 -17.16 -3.63
C ALA A 82 8.29 -17.08 -5.11
N LEU A 83 9.22 -17.41 -6.02
CA LEU A 83 8.96 -17.47 -7.46
C LEU A 83 9.04 -18.92 -7.93
N VAL A 84 7.91 -19.47 -8.36
CA VAL A 84 7.86 -20.77 -9.05
C VAL A 84 8.11 -20.54 -10.53
N LYS A 85 9.21 -21.11 -11.04
CA LYS A 85 9.65 -20.96 -12.43
C LYS A 85 8.76 -21.77 -13.36
N LEU A 86 8.19 -21.10 -14.35
CA LEU A 86 7.48 -21.71 -15.47
C LEU A 86 8.38 -21.73 -16.72
N PRO A 87 8.18 -22.67 -17.65
CA PRO A 87 8.94 -22.67 -18.90
C PRO A 87 8.73 -21.36 -19.68
N PRO A 88 9.80 -20.75 -20.24
CA PRO A 88 9.72 -19.46 -20.92
C PRO A 88 8.63 -19.34 -22.00
N PRO A 89 8.34 -20.39 -22.82
CA PRO A 89 7.28 -20.30 -23.83
C PRO A 89 5.88 -20.02 -23.29
N LEU A 90 5.59 -20.39 -22.02
CA LEU A 90 4.27 -20.13 -21.41
C LEU A 90 3.96 -18.64 -21.27
N ARG A 91 4.97 -17.76 -21.30
CA ARG A 91 4.81 -16.29 -21.32
C ARG A 91 3.85 -15.83 -22.42
N TYR A 92 3.88 -16.48 -23.58
CA TYR A 92 3.08 -16.10 -24.74
C TYR A 92 1.67 -16.68 -24.73
N VAL A 93 1.45 -17.75 -23.94
CA VAL A 93 0.16 -18.43 -23.82
C VAL A 93 -0.73 -17.75 -22.78
N PHE A 94 -0.14 -17.13 -21.76
CA PHE A 94 -0.85 -16.49 -20.65
C PHE A 94 -0.57 -14.98 -20.51
N PRO A 95 -0.83 -14.14 -21.53
CA PRO A 95 -0.73 -12.67 -21.38
C PRO A 95 -1.81 -12.05 -20.46
N LEU A 96 -2.55 -12.87 -19.70
CA LEU A 96 -3.77 -12.48 -19.00
C LEU A 96 -3.54 -11.90 -17.60
N ALA A 97 -2.33 -11.93 -17.01
CA ALA A 97 -2.14 -11.51 -15.62
C ALA A 97 -2.72 -10.10 -15.33
N ARG A 98 -2.45 -9.14 -16.23
CA ARG A 98 -2.97 -7.77 -16.13
C ARG A 98 -4.49 -7.67 -16.33
N PHE A 99 -5.08 -8.57 -17.12
CA PHE A 99 -6.53 -8.65 -17.33
C PHE A 99 -7.24 -9.37 -16.17
N ARG A 100 -6.60 -10.38 -15.57
CA ARG A 100 -7.15 -11.11 -14.42
C ARG A 100 -7.35 -10.16 -13.25
N ARG A 101 -6.33 -9.38 -12.84
CA ARG A 101 -6.46 -8.39 -11.74
C ARG A 101 -7.68 -7.48 -11.89
N LYS A 102 -7.92 -6.97 -13.10
CA LYS A 102 -9.03 -6.06 -13.40
C LYS A 102 -10.42 -6.69 -13.32
N THR A 103 -10.50 -8.02 -13.27
CA THR A 103 -11.77 -8.76 -13.36
C THR A 103 -12.03 -9.61 -12.12
N TYR A 104 -11.00 -10.21 -11.50
CA TYR A 104 -11.09 -11.02 -10.29
C TYR A 104 -9.69 -11.32 -9.68
N GLY A 105 -9.60 -11.46 -8.36
CA GLY A 105 -8.38 -11.87 -7.64
C GLY A 105 -7.85 -10.83 -6.66
N ILE A 106 -6.55 -10.91 -6.33
CA ILE A 106 -5.85 -9.92 -5.51
C ILE A 106 -5.60 -8.68 -6.37
N ASP A 107 -6.05 -7.50 -5.91
CA ASP A 107 -5.77 -6.25 -6.62
C ASP A 107 -4.31 -5.81 -6.41
N HIS A 108 -3.89 -5.62 -5.16
CA HIS A 108 -2.53 -5.22 -4.83
C HIS A 108 -2.08 -5.77 -3.47
N LEU A 109 -0.78 -5.66 -3.22
CA LEU A 109 -0.15 -5.90 -1.92
C LEU A 109 0.39 -4.57 -1.39
N ALA A 110 0.01 -4.18 -0.17
CA ALA A 110 0.43 -2.92 0.44
C ALA A 110 1.60 -3.10 1.42
N PHE A 111 2.55 -2.18 1.36
CA PHE A 111 3.77 -2.14 2.17
C PHE A 111 3.88 -0.77 2.83
N THR A 112 3.84 -0.76 4.16
CA THR A 112 3.92 0.46 4.95
C THR A 112 5.37 0.87 5.19
N PHE A 113 5.68 2.11 4.85
CA PHE A 113 6.92 2.79 5.19
C PHE A 113 6.77 3.53 6.53
N PRO A 114 7.86 3.68 7.31
CA PRO A 114 7.78 4.28 8.64
C PRO A 114 7.55 5.80 8.61
N SER A 115 7.80 6.47 7.48
CA SER A 115 7.55 7.90 7.33
C SER A 115 7.41 8.32 5.85
N LEU A 116 6.85 9.50 5.61
CA LEU A 116 6.73 10.06 4.25
C LEU A 116 8.11 10.33 3.65
N THR A 117 9.08 10.74 4.47
CA THR A 117 10.48 10.87 4.03
C THR A 117 11.01 9.56 3.48
N HIS A 118 10.81 8.43 4.17
CA HIS A 118 11.29 7.11 3.69
C HIS A 118 10.61 6.71 2.37
N LEU A 119 9.31 6.97 2.25
CA LEU A 119 8.56 6.72 1.03
C LEU A 119 9.09 7.57 -0.15
N LEU A 120 9.28 8.87 0.04
CA LEU A 120 9.73 9.79 -1.01
C LEU A 120 11.21 9.59 -1.38
N ARG A 121 12.07 9.19 -0.43
CA ARG A 121 13.46 8.80 -0.72
C ARG A 121 13.53 7.49 -1.49
N THR A 122 12.62 6.56 -1.21
CA THR A 122 12.47 5.34 -2.01
C THR A 122 12.02 5.68 -3.42
N TYR A 123 10.99 6.52 -3.57
CA TYR A 123 10.55 7.02 -4.86
C TYR A 123 11.71 7.63 -5.68
N GLU A 124 12.50 8.51 -5.07
CA GLU A 124 13.65 9.12 -5.73
C GLU A 124 14.65 8.06 -6.25
N ARG A 125 15.03 7.13 -5.39
CA ARG A 125 15.96 6.04 -5.74
C ARG A 125 15.43 5.19 -6.90
N LEU A 126 14.14 4.84 -6.88
CA LEU A 126 13.52 4.03 -7.93
C LEU A 126 13.39 4.80 -9.25
N LYS A 127 13.05 6.09 -9.17
CA LYS A 127 12.96 6.97 -10.34
C LYS A 127 14.29 7.07 -11.07
N ILE A 128 15.41 7.18 -10.35
CA ILE A 128 16.76 7.16 -10.95
C ILE A 128 17.02 5.85 -11.71
N ALA A 129 16.49 4.72 -11.23
CA ALA A 129 16.58 3.42 -11.88
C ALA A 129 15.56 3.22 -13.01
N GLY A 130 14.78 4.24 -13.38
CA GLY A 130 13.75 4.19 -14.42
C GLY A 130 12.44 3.52 -13.97
N ILE A 131 12.23 3.33 -12.66
CA ILE A 131 11.02 2.71 -12.09
C ILE A 131 10.19 3.80 -11.44
N THR A 132 9.04 4.11 -12.02
CA THR A 132 8.11 5.13 -11.54
C THR A 132 6.76 4.52 -11.17
N PRO A 133 6.03 5.09 -10.18
CA PRO A 133 4.70 4.62 -9.86
C PRO A 133 3.75 4.78 -11.04
N VAL A 134 2.83 3.82 -11.20
CA VAL A 134 1.73 3.89 -12.16
C VAL A 134 0.59 4.77 -11.65
N TRP A 135 0.52 4.99 -10.34
CA TRP A 135 -0.44 5.86 -9.68
C TRP A 135 0.12 6.42 -8.37
N SER A 136 -0.19 7.67 -8.05
CA SER A 136 0.23 8.34 -6.83
C SER A 136 -0.96 9.12 -6.29
N ILE A 137 -1.33 8.85 -5.05
CA ILE A 137 -2.58 9.34 -4.47
C ILE A 137 -2.45 9.51 -2.97
N ASN A 138 -3.15 10.49 -2.42
CA ASN A 138 -3.45 10.58 -1.01
C ASN A 138 -4.92 10.18 -0.80
N HIS A 139 -5.12 9.01 -0.22
CA HIS A 139 -6.45 8.44 0.04
C HIS A 139 -7.19 9.19 1.15
N GLY A 140 -6.52 10.04 1.94
CA GLY A 140 -7.01 10.55 3.22
C GLY A 140 -6.33 9.84 4.39
N PRO A 141 -6.61 8.56 4.67
CA PRO A 141 -5.93 7.82 5.73
C PRO A 141 -4.46 7.55 5.40
N THR A 142 -4.12 7.37 4.13
CA THR A 142 -2.77 7.00 3.69
C THR A 142 -2.32 7.84 2.49
N THR A 143 -1.00 8.01 2.35
CA THR A 143 -0.36 8.53 1.14
C THR A 143 0.35 7.38 0.45
N SER A 144 0.00 7.12 -0.81
CA SER A 144 0.30 5.86 -1.50
C SER A 144 0.91 6.07 -2.88
N LEU A 145 1.92 5.28 -3.20
CA LEU A 145 2.57 5.17 -4.51
C LEU A 145 2.42 3.73 -5.02
N TYR A 146 1.66 3.53 -6.08
CA TYR A 146 1.45 2.21 -6.68
C TYR A 146 2.46 1.92 -7.78
N TYR A 147 3.16 0.80 -7.67
CA TYR A 147 4.06 0.26 -8.68
C TYR A 147 3.49 -1.01 -9.31
N GLU A 148 3.96 -1.37 -10.50
CA GLU A 148 3.67 -2.66 -11.13
C GLU A 148 4.98 -3.42 -11.35
N ASP A 149 5.02 -4.67 -10.91
CA ASP A 149 6.14 -5.57 -11.17
C ASP A 149 6.11 -6.08 -12.63
N PRO A 150 7.12 -6.84 -13.09
CA PRO A 150 7.13 -7.39 -14.44
C PRO A 150 5.90 -8.25 -14.77
N GLU A 151 5.34 -8.98 -13.80
CA GLU A 151 4.10 -9.77 -13.94
C GLU A 151 2.81 -8.94 -13.90
N GLY A 152 2.93 -7.62 -13.66
CA GLY A 152 1.80 -6.72 -13.53
C GLY A 152 1.10 -6.81 -12.18
N ILE A 153 1.74 -7.44 -11.18
CA ILE A 153 1.26 -7.42 -9.79
C ILE A 153 1.46 -6.00 -9.28
N ARG A 154 0.38 -5.45 -8.72
CA ARG A 154 0.38 -4.10 -8.20
C ARG A 154 0.87 -4.11 -6.75
N LEU A 155 1.82 -3.24 -6.44
CA LEU A 155 2.36 -3.07 -5.11
C LEU A 155 2.10 -1.63 -4.66
N GLU A 156 1.48 -1.46 -3.50
CA GLU A 156 1.23 -0.16 -2.90
C GLU A 156 2.31 0.13 -1.87
N PHE A 157 3.05 1.21 -2.08
CA PHE A 157 3.98 1.74 -1.08
C PHE A 157 3.31 2.90 -0.39
N GLN A 158 2.98 2.72 0.90
CA GLN A 158 2.17 3.68 1.63
C GLN A 158 2.83 4.17 2.92
N VAL A 159 2.32 5.28 3.43
CA VAL A 159 2.52 5.74 4.80
C VAL A 159 1.16 6.14 5.38
N GLU A 160 0.96 5.91 6.68
CA GLU A 160 -0.20 6.40 7.42
C GLU A 160 -0.13 7.93 7.56
N ASN A 161 -1.22 8.62 7.24
CA ASN A 161 -1.32 10.07 7.42
C ASN A 161 -1.69 10.47 8.85
N PHE A 162 -2.19 9.52 9.66
CA PHE A 162 -2.55 9.74 11.05
C PHE A 162 -1.59 9.03 12.02
N PRO A 163 -1.25 9.64 13.16
CA PRO A 163 -0.35 9.05 14.15
C PRO A 163 -0.86 7.75 14.81
N THR A 164 -2.18 7.54 14.84
CA THR A 164 -2.78 6.41 15.56
C THR A 164 -3.88 5.74 14.74
N ALA A 165 -4.02 4.42 14.91
CA ALA A 165 -5.10 3.66 14.29
C ALA A 165 -6.50 4.18 14.66
N GLN A 166 -6.68 4.71 15.87
CA GLN A 166 -7.95 5.32 16.28
C GLN A 166 -8.26 6.57 15.46
N GLN A 167 -7.28 7.45 15.23
CA GLN A 167 -7.49 8.63 14.39
C GLN A 167 -7.79 8.25 12.93
N THR A 168 -7.13 7.22 12.39
CA THR A 168 -7.48 6.65 11.09
C THR A 168 -8.92 6.12 11.08
N ALA A 169 -9.33 5.40 12.13
CA ALA A 169 -10.71 4.90 12.28
C ALA A 169 -11.74 6.03 12.38
N ASP A 170 -11.44 7.10 13.12
CA ASP A 170 -12.30 8.27 13.23
C ASP A 170 -12.42 8.98 11.88
N TYR A 171 -11.33 9.07 11.11
CA TYR A 171 -11.33 9.63 9.76
C TYR A 171 -12.24 8.85 8.80
N PHE A 172 -12.26 7.52 8.86
CA PHE A 172 -13.17 6.70 8.06
C PHE A 172 -14.65 7.00 8.33
N ASN A 173 -15.00 7.51 9.51
CA ASN A 173 -16.37 7.91 9.88
C ASN A 173 -16.67 9.40 9.60
N SER A 174 -15.71 10.13 9.02
CA SER A 174 -15.85 11.57 8.77
C SER A 174 -16.61 11.88 7.47
N ARG A 175 -17.19 13.08 7.39
CA ARG A 175 -17.76 13.61 6.14
C ARG A 175 -16.70 13.76 5.05
N GLU A 176 -15.47 14.12 5.43
CA GLU A 176 -14.38 14.30 4.47
C GLU A 176 -14.03 13.00 3.72
N PHE A 177 -14.09 11.86 4.41
CA PHE A 177 -13.94 10.55 3.78
C PHE A 177 -15.17 10.19 2.94
N ALA A 178 -16.39 10.44 3.44
CA ALA A 178 -17.62 10.17 2.69
C ALA A 178 -17.71 10.95 1.36
N ASP A 179 -17.28 12.21 1.35
CA ASP A 179 -17.29 13.08 0.16
C ASP A 179 -16.21 12.67 -0.86
N ASN A 180 -15.10 12.09 -0.38
CA ASN A 180 -14.00 11.63 -1.23
C ASN A 180 -13.31 10.38 -0.65
N PRO A 181 -13.89 9.18 -0.87
CA PRO A 181 -13.35 7.93 -0.33
C PRO A 181 -12.16 7.39 -1.14
N ILE A 182 -11.99 7.84 -2.39
CA ILE A 182 -10.87 7.43 -3.24
C ILE A 182 -9.65 8.30 -2.98
N GLY A 183 -9.80 9.59 -2.72
CA GLY A 183 -8.68 10.49 -2.45
C GLY A 183 -8.35 11.45 -3.59
N VAL A 184 -7.13 11.97 -3.57
CA VAL A 184 -6.66 13.04 -4.45
C VAL A 184 -5.29 12.66 -5.02
N ASP A 185 -5.16 12.69 -6.34
CA ASP A 185 -3.88 12.42 -7.02
C ASP A 185 -2.78 13.33 -6.44
N THR A 186 -1.59 12.75 -6.25
CA THR A 186 -0.43 13.47 -5.73
C THR A 186 0.69 13.48 -6.76
N ASP A 187 1.43 14.59 -6.81
CA ASP A 187 2.69 14.66 -7.53
C ASP A 187 3.85 14.33 -6.56
N PRO A 188 4.47 13.14 -6.67
CA PRO A 188 5.56 12.74 -5.79
C PRO A 188 6.83 13.59 -6.00
N ASP A 189 7.06 14.16 -7.19
CA ASP A 189 8.16 15.10 -7.42
C ASP A 189 7.92 16.41 -6.66
N TYR A 190 6.67 16.88 -6.63
CA TYR A 190 6.33 18.08 -5.88
C TYR A 190 6.42 17.86 -4.37
N LEU A 191 5.94 16.72 -3.86
CA LEU A 191 6.11 16.36 -2.45
C LEU A 191 7.60 16.27 -2.07
N LEU A 192 8.42 15.62 -2.89
CA LEU A 192 9.87 15.52 -2.68
C LEU A 192 10.54 16.89 -2.70
N GLN A 193 10.12 17.78 -3.61
CA GLN A 193 10.60 19.16 -3.66
C GLN A 193 10.28 19.90 -2.37
N ARG A 194 9.02 19.86 -1.89
CA ARG A 194 8.62 20.52 -0.64
C ARG A 194 9.36 19.97 0.58
N LEU A 195 9.53 18.65 0.65
CA LEU A 195 10.29 18.00 1.71
C LEU A 195 11.74 18.51 1.74
N ARG A 196 12.39 18.63 0.58
CA ARG A 196 13.75 19.16 0.45
C ARG A 196 13.88 20.64 0.80
N SER A 197 12.81 21.39 0.59
CA SER A 197 12.72 22.79 1.01
C SER A 197 12.45 22.96 2.51
N GLY A 198 12.39 21.88 3.30
CA GLY A 198 12.24 21.92 4.75
C GLY A 198 10.79 21.94 5.24
N ALA A 199 9.81 21.61 4.40
CA ALA A 199 8.43 21.43 4.88
C ALA A 199 8.34 20.28 5.91
N ALA A 200 7.55 20.46 6.96
CA ALA A 200 7.30 19.42 7.94
C ALA A 200 6.52 18.25 7.33
N GLU A 201 6.82 17.01 7.73
CA GLU A 201 6.12 15.82 7.20
C GLU A 201 4.61 15.89 7.44
N SER A 202 4.17 16.41 8.59
CA SER A 202 2.74 16.60 8.92
C SER A 202 1.99 17.43 7.87
N ASP A 203 2.64 18.47 7.34
CA ASP A 203 2.06 19.35 6.33
C ASP A 203 1.97 18.66 4.96
N LEU A 204 2.81 17.65 4.74
CA LEU A 204 2.90 16.90 3.49
C LEU A 204 1.99 15.66 3.48
N LEU A 205 1.62 15.14 4.64
CA LEU A 205 0.63 14.06 4.80
C LEU A 205 -0.81 14.56 4.59
N THR A 206 -1.03 15.86 4.67
CA THR A 206 -2.36 16.46 4.48
C THR A 206 -2.84 16.28 3.05
N ARG A 207 -4.13 15.93 2.87
CA ARG A 207 -4.73 15.75 1.56
C ARG A 207 -4.58 17.00 0.70
N GLY A 208 -4.12 16.82 -0.54
CA GLY A 208 -3.85 17.92 -1.47
C GLY A 208 -2.45 18.53 -1.36
N ALA A 209 -1.63 18.17 -0.35
CA ALA A 209 -0.27 18.69 -0.20
C ALA A 209 0.66 18.37 -1.39
N GLY A 210 0.34 17.31 -2.14
CA GLY A 210 1.02 16.93 -3.38
C GLY A 210 0.47 17.60 -4.65
N THR A 211 -0.47 18.54 -4.53
CA THR A 211 -1.02 19.29 -5.67
C THR A 211 -0.14 20.51 -5.94
N ARG A 212 0.35 20.65 -7.18
CA ARG A 212 1.11 21.84 -7.56
C ARG A 212 0.23 23.11 -7.55
N PRO A 213 0.75 24.25 -7.10
CA PRO A 213 0.03 25.53 -7.20
C PRO A 213 -0.42 25.80 -8.63
N GLY A 214 -1.64 26.30 -8.80
CA GLY A 214 -2.22 26.58 -10.12
C GLY A 214 -2.70 25.36 -10.91
N THR A 215 -2.68 24.16 -10.32
CA THR A 215 -3.22 22.95 -10.95
C THR A 215 -4.50 22.48 -10.25
N THR A 216 -5.39 21.82 -11.01
CA THR A 216 -6.55 21.12 -10.46
C THR A 216 -6.23 19.63 -10.37
N PRO A 217 -6.15 19.05 -9.16
CA PRO A 217 -5.86 17.64 -9.02
C PRO A 217 -7.07 16.81 -9.45
N ARG A 218 -6.83 15.57 -9.88
CA ARG A 218 -7.91 14.61 -10.02
C ARG A 218 -8.28 14.10 -8.63
N SER A 219 -9.57 14.02 -8.36
CA SER A 219 -10.09 13.61 -7.06
C SER A 219 -11.29 12.69 -7.20
N ASN A 220 -11.52 11.89 -6.16
CA ASN A 220 -12.63 10.94 -6.08
C ASN A 220 -12.66 10.04 -7.34
N LYS A 221 -13.83 9.82 -7.95
CA LYS A 221 -13.98 9.01 -9.17
C LYS A 221 -13.10 9.46 -10.34
N ARG A 222 -12.69 10.74 -10.39
CA ARG A 222 -11.81 11.25 -11.47
C ARG A 222 -10.35 10.83 -11.30
N ALA A 223 -9.95 10.39 -10.11
CA ALA A 223 -8.63 9.80 -9.87
C ALA A 223 -8.52 8.37 -10.44
N ILE A 224 -9.67 7.69 -10.62
CA ILE A 224 -9.72 6.38 -11.27
C ILE A 224 -9.67 6.55 -12.80
N THR A 225 -8.71 5.89 -13.43
CA THR A 225 -8.49 5.87 -14.88
C THR A 225 -8.19 4.45 -15.33
N TRP A 226 -8.21 4.19 -16.64
CA TRP A 226 -7.83 2.87 -17.16
C TRP A 226 -6.41 2.40 -16.75
N LYS A 227 -5.50 3.35 -16.47
CA LYS A 227 -4.15 3.05 -15.99
C LYS A 227 -4.13 2.70 -14.50
N THR A 228 -5.04 3.28 -13.71
CA THR A 228 -5.13 3.10 -12.26
C THR A 228 -6.14 2.02 -11.86
N LEU A 229 -7.03 1.63 -12.76
CA LEU A 229 -7.77 0.36 -12.73
C LEU A 229 -6.89 -0.79 -13.13
#